data_AF-Q103G7-F1
#
_entry.id   AF-Q103G7-F1
#
_cell.length_a   1.000
_cell.length_b   1.000
_cell.length_c   1.000
_cell.angle_alpha   90.00
_cell.angle_beta   90.00
_cell.angle_gamma   90.00
#
_symmetry.space_group_name_H-M   'P 1'
#
loop_
_entity.id
_entity.type
_entity.pdbx_description
1 polymer ?
#
loop_
_entity_poly.entity_id
_entity_poly.type
_entity_poly.pdbx_seq_one_letter_code
_entity_poly.pdbx_strand_id
1 'polypeptide(L)'
;SSGLRINSAKDDAAGQAIANRFTANIKGLTQASRNANDGISIAQTTEGALNEINNNLQRVRELAVQSANSTNSQSDLDSIQAEITQRLNEIDRVSGQTQFNGVKVLAQDNTLTIQVGANDGETIDIDLKQINSQTLGLDSLNVQKAYDVSATDVISSTYSDGTQALTAPTATEIKA
;
A
#
# COMPACT_ATOMS: atom_id res chain seq x y z
N SER A 1 8.41 54.17 23.54
CA SER A 1 6.93 54.17 23.61
C SER A 1 6.46 52.79 23.20
N SER A 2 5.66 52.09 24.00
CA SER A 2 5.25 50.70 23.72
C SER A 2 4.13 50.60 22.67
N GLY A 3 3.45 51.70 22.34
CA GLY A 3 2.31 51.70 21.40
C GLY A 3 1.07 50.92 21.91
N LEU A 4 1.12 50.38 23.12
CA LEU A 4 0.06 49.59 23.73
C LEU A 4 -0.80 50.47 24.64
N ARG A 5 -2.13 50.34 24.49
CA ARG A 5 -3.10 51.05 25.35
C ARG A 5 -3.17 50.48 26.78
N ILE A 6 -2.89 49.19 26.95
CA ILE A 6 -2.84 48.51 28.24
C ILE A 6 -1.41 48.02 28.44
N ASN A 7 -0.69 48.61 29.40
CA ASN A 7 0.73 48.31 29.64
C ASN A 7 0.93 47.50 30.93
N SER A 8 -0.03 47.53 31.86
CA SER A 8 0.01 46.77 33.11
C SER A 8 -1.37 46.29 33.57
N ALA A 9 -1.41 45.24 34.41
CA ALA A 9 -2.63 44.73 35.05
C ALA A 9 -3.35 45.76 35.93
N LYS A 10 -2.61 46.78 36.36
CA LYS A 10 -3.11 47.85 37.21
C LYS A 10 -3.99 48.84 36.43
N ASP A 11 -3.75 48.96 35.12
CA ASP A 11 -4.47 49.91 34.26
C ASP A 11 -5.82 49.36 33.81
N ASP A 12 -5.87 48.07 33.43
CA ASP A 12 -7.11 47.34 33.12
C ASP A 12 -6.88 45.82 33.23
N ALA A 13 -7.21 45.24 34.39
CA ALA A 13 -7.03 43.82 34.65
C ALA A 13 -7.91 42.93 33.74
N ALA A 14 -9.14 43.37 33.43
CA ALA A 14 -10.06 42.62 32.58
C ALA A 14 -9.61 42.66 31.11
N GLY A 15 -9.22 43.83 30.62
CA GLY A 15 -8.66 44.01 29.28
C GLY A 15 -7.37 43.23 29.09
N GLN A 16 -6.47 43.21 30.08
CA GLN A 16 -5.25 42.39 30.02
C GLN A 16 -5.56 40.88 30.03
N ALA A 17 -6.53 40.42 30.83
CA ALA A 17 -6.92 39.01 30.85
C ALA A 17 -7.47 38.56 29.48
N ILE A 18 -8.30 39.38 28.84
CA ILE A 18 -8.82 39.12 27.49
C ILE A 18 -7.69 39.13 26.46
N ALA A 19 -6.79 40.11 26.53
CA ALA A 19 -5.64 40.21 25.62
C ALA A 19 -4.69 39.00 25.74
N ASN A 20 -4.44 38.53 26.96
CA ASN A 20 -3.65 37.32 27.21
C ASN A 20 -4.32 36.07 26.63
N ARG A 21 -5.65 35.93 26.81
CA ARG A 21 -6.42 34.84 26.21
C ARG A 21 -6.34 34.84 24.69
N PHE A 22 -6.53 36.00 24.05
CA PHE A 22 -6.38 36.09 22.60
C PHE A 22 -4.96 35.84 22.12
N THR A 23 -3.95 36.31 22.87
CA THR A 23 -2.54 36.00 22.56
C THR A 23 -2.27 34.50 22.63
N ALA A 24 -2.80 33.80 23.63
CA ALA A 24 -2.71 32.36 23.75
C ALA A 24 -3.40 31.65 22.57
N ASN A 25 -4.62 32.06 22.23
CA ASN A 25 -5.35 31.51 21.09
C ASN A 25 -4.62 31.73 19.76
N ILE A 26 -4.05 32.93 19.52
CA ILE A 26 -3.28 33.22 18.30
C ILE A 26 -2.05 32.29 18.21
N LYS A 27 -1.33 32.10 19.32
CA LYS A 27 -0.20 31.17 19.36
C LYS A 27 -0.63 29.73 19.12
N GLY A 28 -1.75 29.31 19.73
CA GLY A 28 -2.37 28.00 19.52
C GLY A 28 -2.73 27.77 18.05
N LEU A 29 -3.47 28.70 17.44
CA LEU A 29 -3.85 28.64 16.02
C LEU A 29 -2.64 28.66 15.07
N THR A 30 -1.58 29.40 15.42
CA THR A 30 -0.35 29.41 14.61
C THR A 30 0.33 28.04 14.62
N GLN A 31 0.38 27.37 15.77
CA GLN A 31 0.93 26.03 15.85
C GLN A 31 0.00 25.00 15.18
N ALA A 32 -1.31 25.12 15.38
CA ALA A 32 -2.31 24.29 14.74
C ALA A 32 -2.22 24.37 13.20
N SER A 33 -1.99 25.56 12.65
CA SER A 33 -1.75 25.72 11.20
C SER A 33 -0.52 24.94 10.72
N ARG A 34 0.56 24.88 11.51
CA ARG A 34 1.73 24.05 11.18
C ARG A 34 1.39 22.56 11.24
N ASN A 35 0.72 22.13 12.30
CA ASN A 35 0.28 20.74 12.45
C ASN A 35 -0.62 20.31 11.28
N ALA A 36 -1.52 21.19 10.82
CA ALA A 36 -2.37 20.94 9.66
C ALA A 36 -1.55 20.76 8.36
N ASN A 37 -0.50 21.58 8.17
CA ASN A 37 0.41 21.42 7.03
C ASN A 37 1.20 20.10 7.09
N ASP A 38 1.58 19.64 8.28
CA ASP A 38 2.18 18.32 8.47
C ASP A 38 1.18 17.20 8.13
N GLY A 39 -0.09 17.36 8.53
CA GLY A 39 -1.20 16.50 8.14
C GLY A 39 -1.40 16.40 6.62
N ILE A 40 -1.29 17.53 5.91
CA ILE A 40 -1.34 17.57 4.44
C ILE A 40 -0.12 16.83 3.86
N SER A 41 1.06 17.07 4.40
CA SER A 41 2.31 16.48 3.90
C SER A 41 2.32 14.95 4.05
N ILE A 42 1.79 14.43 5.16
CA ILE A 42 1.68 12.98 5.34
C ILE A 42 0.64 12.38 4.40
N ALA A 43 -0.50 13.05 4.18
CA ALA A 43 -1.51 12.61 3.24
C ALA A 43 -0.95 12.53 1.82
N GLN A 44 -0.24 13.57 1.36
CA GLN A 44 0.40 13.60 0.04
C GLN A 44 1.50 12.54 -0.12
N THR A 45 2.30 12.30 0.92
CA THR A 45 3.32 11.24 0.91
C THR A 45 2.67 9.87 0.78
N THR A 46 1.57 9.66 1.50
CA THR A 46 0.79 8.41 1.46
C THR A 46 0.13 8.23 0.09
N GLU A 47 -0.46 9.28 -0.47
CA GLU A 47 -1.08 9.28 -1.79
C GLU A 47 -0.06 8.97 -2.90
N GLY A 48 1.13 9.56 -2.83
CA GLY A 48 2.23 9.24 -3.76
C GLY A 48 2.60 7.75 -3.74
N ALA A 49 2.72 7.16 -2.55
CA ALA A 49 2.99 5.73 -2.41
C ALA A 49 1.82 4.86 -2.92
N LEU A 50 0.58 5.28 -2.67
CA LEU A 50 -0.60 4.57 -3.19
C LEU A 50 -0.70 4.63 -4.71
N ASN A 51 -0.26 5.72 -5.35
CA ASN A 51 -0.18 5.82 -6.81
C ASN A 51 0.82 4.80 -7.38
N GLU A 52 1.99 4.62 -6.75
CA GLU A 52 2.95 3.58 -7.16
C GLU A 52 2.39 2.17 -6.98
N ILE A 53 1.68 1.91 -5.86
CA ILE A 53 0.99 0.63 -5.65
C ILE A 53 -0.07 0.41 -6.74
N ASN A 54 -0.86 1.45 -7.07
CA ASN A 54 -1.89 1.37 -8.11
C ASN A 54 -1.30 1.02 -9.48
N ASN A 55 -0.19 1.64 -9.87
CA ASN A 55 0.52 1.34 -11.12
C ASN A 55 0.99 -0.12 -11.17
N ASN A 56 1.55 -0.64 -10.07
CA ASN A 56 1.95 -2.05 -9.99
C ASN A 56 0.74 -2.99 -10.08
N LEU A 57 -0.38 -2.67 -9.44
CA LEU A 57 -1.62 -3.46 -9.51
C LEU A 57 -2.24 -3.46 -10.92
N GLN A 58 -2.19 -2.34 -11.64
CA GLN A 58 -2.61 -2.30 -13.04
C GLN A 58 -1.78 -3.26 -13.89
N ARG A 59 -0.45 -3.28 -13.70
CA ARG A 59 0.44 -4.21 -14.39
C ARG A 59 0.14 -5.67 -14.02
N VAL A 60 -0.09 -5.98 -12.75
CA VAL A 60 -0.51 -7.34 -12.32
C VAL A 60 -1.81 -7.75 -13.00
N ARG A 61 -2.79 -6.83 -13.14
CA ARG A 61 -4.05 -7.11 -13.84
C ARG A 61 -3.83 -7.41 -15.32
N GLU A 62 -2.98 -6.65 -16.01
CA GLU A 62 -2.62 -6.91 -17.41
C GLU A 62 -2.01 -8.31 -17.57
N LEU A 63 -1.06 -8.66 -16.70
CA LEU A 63 -0.39 -9.96 -16.68
C LEU A 63 -1.37 -11.11 -16.40
N ALA A 64 -2.31 -10.91 -15.47
CA ALA A 64 -3.35 -11.89 -15.18
C ALA A 64 -4.26 -12.11 -16.41
N VAL A 65 -4.67 -11.05 -17.10
CA VAL A 65 -5.45 -11.18 -18.35
C VAL A 65 -4.62 -11.87 -19.44
N GLN A 66 -3.34 -11.54 -19.57
CA GLN A 66 -2.43 -12.17 -20.52
C GLN A 66 -2.30 -13.68 -20.25
N SER A 67 -2.16 -14.09 -18.99
CA SER A 67 -2.04 -15.51 -18.60
C SER A 67 -3.29 -16.33 -18.88
N ALA A 68 -4.47 -15.70 -18.96
CA ALA A 68 -5.73 -16.38 -19.19
C ALA A 68 -5.89 -16.94 -20.63
N ASN A 69 -4.98 -16.61 -21.54
CA ASN A 69 -4.98 -17.17 -22.89
C ASN A 69 -4.47 -18.62 -22.91
N SER A 70 -5.27 -19.56 -23.40
CA SER A 70 -4.93 -20.99 -23.51
C SER A 70 -3.75 -21.31 -24.43
N THR A 71 -3.27 -20.34 -25.21
CA THR A 71 -2.13 -20.50 -26.12
C THR A 71 -0.78 -20.29 -25.45
N ASN A 72 -0.75 -19.79 -24.21
CA ASN A 72 0.50 -19.61 -23.48
C ASN A 72 1.11 -20.98 -23.12
N SER A 73 2.42 -21.12 -23.30
CA SER A 73 3.15 -22.27 -22.79
C SER A 73 3.36 -22.17 -21.28
N GLN A 74 3.73 -23.27 -20.63
CA GLN A 74 4.07 -23.24 -19.20
C GLN A 74 5.23 -22.27 -18.90
N SER A 75 6.25 -22.23 -19.76
CA SER A 75 7.37 -21.28 -19.64
C SER A 75 6.94 -19.81 -19.74
N ASP A 76 5.90 -19.51 -20.53
CA ASP A 76 5.33 -18.17 -20.59
C ASP A 76 4.61 -17.83 -19.29
N LEU A 77 3.83 -18.76 -18.75
CA LEU A 77 3.13 -18.59 -17.47
C LEU A 77 4.11 -18.44 -16.30
N ASP A 78 5.24 -19.16 -16.31
CA ASP A 78 6.28 -19.03 -15.30
C ASP A 78 6.93 -17.64 -15.35
N SER A 79 7.18 -17.12 -16.55
CA SER A 79 7.73 -15.77 -16.76
C SER A 79 6.74 -14.68 -16.32
N ILE A 80 5.46 -14.85 -16.63
CA ILE A 80 4.39 -13.94 -16.20
C ILE A 80 4.27 -13.96 -14.67
N GLN A 81 4.29 -15.14 -14.03
CA GLN A 81 4.23 -15.23 -12.57
C GLN A 81 5.46 -14.60 -11.91
N ALA A 82 6.65 -14.77 -12.49
CA ALA A 82 7.85 -14.12 -11.98
C ALA A 82 7.70 -12.59 -11.97
N GLU A 83 7.15 -12.00 -13.04
CA GLU A 83 6.87 -10.57 -13.08
C GLU A 83 5.80 -10.18 -12.04
N ILE A 84 4.68 -10.92 -11.94
CA ILE A 84 3.65 -10.67 -10.91
C ILE A 84 4.27 -10.67 -9.51
N THR A 85 5.10 -11.66 -9.21
CA THR A 85 5.78 -11.79 -7.90
C THR A 85 6.69 -10.59 -7.63
N GLN A 86 7.41 -10.10 -8.65
CA GLN A 86 8.23 -8.90 -8.53
C GLN A 86 7.38 -7.65 -8.24
N ARG A 87 6.21 -7.49 -8.88
CA ARG A 87 5.29 -6.38 -8.63
C ARG A 87 4.72 -6.43 -7.21
N LEU A 88 4.33 -7.62 -6.74
CA LEU A 88 3.84 -7.82 -5.37
C LEU A 88 4.93 -7.50 -4.33
N ASN A 89 6.15 -7.96 -4.55
CA ASN A 89 7.29 -7.61 -3.69
C ASN A 89 7.56 -6.10 -3.67
N GLU A 90 7.39 -5.41 -4.79
CA GLU A 90 7.53 -3.95 -4.85
C GLU A 90 6.41 -3.23 -4.09
N ILE A 91 5.17 -3.72 -4.16
CA ILE A 91 4.05 -3.23 -3.35
C ILE A 91 4.38 -3.36 -1.86
N ASP A 92 4.85 -4.53 -1.43
CA ASP A 92 5.23 -4.78 -0.03
C ASP A 92 6.40 -3.90 0.41
N ARG A 93 7.37 -3.67 -0.48
CA ARG A 93 8.50 -2.77 -0.23
C ARG A 93 8.03 -1.33 -0.05
N VAL A 94 7.22 -0.80 -0.98
CA VAL A 94 6.67 0.57 -0.91
C VAL A 94 5.87 0.73 0.38
N SER A 95 5.02 -0.24 0.71
CA SER A 95 4.23 -0.25 1.94
C SER A 95 5.07 -0.20 3.21
N GLY A 96 6.06 -1.10 3.33
CA GLY A 96 6.90 -1.21 4.53
C GLY A 96 7.96 -0.12 4.66
N GLN A 97 8.36 0.52 3.55
CA GLN A 97 9.44 1.50 3.54
C GLN A 97 8.97 2.94 3.58
N THR A 98 7.80 3.26 2.99
CA THR A 98 7.29 4.65 2.94
C THR A 98 7.04 5.18 4.35
N GLN A 99 7.61 6.36 4.63
CA GLN A 99 7.56 6.96 5.95
C GLN A 99 7.56 8.48 5.87
N PHE A 100 6.85 9.11 6.80
CA PHE A 100 6.88 10.55 7.01
C PHE A 100 7.28 10.81 8.47
N ASN A 101 8.40 11.50 8.68
CA ASN A 101 8.92 11.82 10.01
C ASN A 101 8.98 10.61 10.97
N GLY A 102 9.43 9.45 10.50
CA GLY A 102 9.51 8.20 11.26
C GLY A 102 8.23 7.37 11.30
N VAL A 103 7.08 7.91 10.91
CA VAL A 103 5.80 7.20 10.89
C VAL A 103 5.66 6.40 9.60
N LYS A 104 5.47 5.09 9.71
CA LYS A 104 5.21 4.20 8.57
C LYS A 104 3.76 4.32 8.13
N VAL A 105 3.55 4.91 6.96
CA VAL A 105 2.21 5.39 6.56
C VAL A 105 1.28 4.31 5.99
N LEU A 106 1.83 3.18 5.54
CA LEU A 106 1.08 2.07 4.93
C LEU A 106 1.38 0.71 5.57
N ALA A 107 2.26 0.66 6.58
CA ALA A 107 2.72 -0.60 7.15
C ALA A 107 1.75 -1.20 8.20
N GLN A 108 0.89 -0.36 8.80
CA GLN A 108 -0.08 -0.77 9.81
C GLN A 108 -1.31 0.13 9.75
N ASP A 109 -2.43 -0.38 10.24
CA ASP A 109 -3.59 0.44 10.54
C ASP A 109 -3.25 1.41 11.69
N ASN A 110 -3.52 2.70 11.48
CA ASN A 110 -3.33 3.71 12.51
C ASN A 110 -4.22 4.92 12.21
N THR A 111 -4.67 5.61 13.26
CA THR A 111 -5.37 6.88 13.12
C THR A 111 -4.49 7.98 13.67
N LEU A 112 -4.15 8.95 12.82
CA LEU A 112 -3.37 10.12 13.21
C LEU A 112 -4.31 11.27 13.51
N THR A 113 -4.40 11.62 14.78
CA THR A 113 -5.17 12.77 15.25
C THR A 113 -4.34 14.04 15.15
N ILE A 114 -4.74 14.96 14.26
CA ILE A 114 -4.07 16.24 14.04
C ILE A 114 -4.84 17.35 14.76
N GLN A 115 -4.22 17.97 15.76
CA GLN A 115 -4.78 19.14 16.45
C GLN A 115 -4.70 20.37 15.54
N VAL A 116 -5.88 20.85 15.11
CA VAL A 116 -6.04 21.96 14.15
C VAL A 116 -6.68 23.21 14.77
N GLY A 117 -7.01 23.18 16.07
CA GLY A 117 -7.52 24.33 16.79
C GLY A 117 -6.72 24.69 18.05
N ALA A 118 -7.16 25.75 18.73
CA ALA A 118 -6.53 26.28 19.93
C ALA A 118 -7.07 25.64 21.22
N ASN A 119 -8.19 24.93 21.15
CA ASN A 119 -8.80 24.22 22.27
C ASN A 119 -8.67 22.70 22.10
N ASP A 120 -8.66 21.99 23.22
CA ASP A 120 -8.61 20.52 23.23
C ASP A 120 -9.80 19.91 22.47
N GLY A 121 -9.54 18.90 21.66
CA GLY A 121 -10.56 18.20 20.87
C GLY A 121 -10.90 18.84 19.52
N GLU A 122 -10.30 19.99 19.17
CA GLU A 122 -10.36 20.56 17.83
C GLU A 122 -9.39 19.84 16.89
N THR A 123 -9.72 18.58 16.55
CA THR A 123 -8.85 17.67 15.79
C THR A 123 -9.44 17.21 14.46
N ILE A 124 -8.56 16.81 13.54
CA ILE A 124 -8.89 16.09 12.31
C ILE A 124 -8.13 14.77 12.33
N ASP A 125 -8.85 13.67 12.18
CA ASP A 125 -8.27 12.34 12.13
C ASP A 125 -7.94 11.95 10.68
N ILE A 126 -6.75 11.38 10.49
CA ILE A 126 -6.31 10.78 9.24
C ILE A 126 -6.19 9.27 9.47
N ASP A 127 -7.00 8.51 8.75
CA ASP A 127 -6.95 7.05 8.81
C ASP A 127 -5.92 6.50 7.83
N LEU A 128 -4.92 5.83 8.38
CA LEU A 128 -3.93 5.07 7.65
C LEU A 128 -4.29 3.59 7.72
N LYS A 129 -4.14 2.90 6.59
CA LYS A 129 -4.46 1.49 6.44
C LYS A 129 -3.23 0.72 6.02
N GLN A 130 -3.12 -0.50 6.56
CA GLN A 130 -2.12 -1.44 6.11
C GLN A 130 -2.44 -1.92 4.69
N ILE A 131 -1.56 -1.61 3.75
CA ILE A 131 -1.70 -2.04 2.35
C ILE A 131 -0.48 -2.86 1.98
N ASN A 132 -0.62 -4.17 1.87
CA ASN A 132 0.41 -5.07 1.36
C ASN A 132 -0.26 -6.21 0.58
N SER A 133 0.55 -7.10 0.01
CA SER A 133 0.06 -8.23 -0.79
C SER A 133 -0.91 -9.12 -0.01
N GLN A 134 -0.74 -9.26 1.31
CA GLN A 134 -1.63 -10.06 2.16
C GLN A 134 -2.96 -9.34 2.44
N THR A 135 -2.94 -8.06 2.82
CA THR A 135 -4.17 -7.30 3.09
C THR A 135 -4.98 -7.02 1.82
N LEU A 136 -4.32 -7.02 0.66
CA LEU A 136 -4.97 -6.97 -0.65
C LEU A 136 -5.44 -8.36 -1.16
N GLY A 137 -5.09 -9.45 -0.48
CA GLY A 137 -5.48 -10.82 -0.85
C GLY A 137 -4.79 -11.37 -2.11
N LEU A 138 -3.56 -10.93 -2.37
CA LEU A 138 -2.78 -11.27 -3.57
C LEU A 138 -1.59 -12.21 -3.27
N ASP A 139 -1.36 -12.57 -2.02
CA ASP A 139 -0.24 -13.43 -1.59
C ASP A 139 -0.30 -14.85 -2.18
N SER A 140 -1.49 -15.34 -2.51
CA SER A 140 -1.71 -16.64 -3.15
C SER A 140 -1.95 -16.56 -4.66
N LEU A 141 -1.72 -15.40 -5.30
CA LEU A 141 -1.96 -15.25 -6.73
C LEU A 141 -0.98 -16.12 -7.53
N ASN A 142 -1.51 -17.14 -8.21
CA ASN A 142 -0.75 -18.08 -9.03
C ASN A 142 -1.45 -18.26 -10.37
N VAL A 143 -0.80 -17.84 -11.45
CA VAL A 143 -1.35 -17.89 -12.82
C VAL A 143 -0.90 -19.12 -13.61
N GLN A 144 -0.09 -19.99 -13.00
CA GLN A 144 0.42 -21.21 -13.64
C GLN A 144 -0.60 -22.36 -13.66
N LYS A 145 -1.76 -22.21 -13.02
CA LYS A 145 -2.77 -23.27 -12.81
C LYS A 145 -3.46 -23.82 -14.07
N ALA A 146 -3.10 -23.38 -15.27
CA ALA A 146 -3.65 -23.96 -16.49
C ALA A 146 -3.09 -25.36 -16.82
N TYR A 147 -1.97 -25.77 -16.21
CA TYR A 147 -1.28 -27.04 -16.50
C TYR A 147 -0.95 -27.85 -15.24
N ASP A 148 -1.91 -28.01 -14.33
CA ASP A 148 -1.85 -29.17 -13.42
C ASP A 148 -2.28 -30.39 -14.24
N VAL A 149 -1.35 -30.94 -15.02
CA VAL A 149 -1.56 -32.26 -15.64
C VAL A 149 -1.62 -33.23 -14.47
N SER A 150 -2.82 -33.48 -13.96
CA SER A 150 -3.05 -34.54 -13.01
C SER A 150 -2.48 -35.81 -13.65
N ALA A 151 -1.57 -36.47 -12.94
CA ALA A 151 -0.86 -37.66 -13.44
C ALA A 151 -1.79 -38.80 -13.91
N THR A 152 -3.10 -38.66 -13.70
CA THR A 152 -4.18 -39.52 -14.20
C THR A 152 -4.45 -39.42 -15.70
N ASP A 153 -4.11 -38.33 -16.39
CA ASP A 153 -4.48 -38.14 -17.80
C ASP A 153 -3.45 -38.73 -18.79
N VAL A 154 -2.31 -39.19 -18.30
CA VAL A 154 -1.42 -40.05 -19.09
C VAL A 154 -2.00 -41.47 -19.06
N ILE A 155 -2.99 -41.72 -19.91
CA ILE A 155 -3.33 -43.08 -20.30
C ILE A 155 -2.09 -43.63 -21.01
N SER A 156 -1.28 -44.41 -20.30
CA SER A 156 -0.19 -45.18 -20.88
C SER A 156 -0.78 -46.29 -21.75
N SER A 157 -1.25 -45.93 -22.95
CA SER A 157 -1.63 -46.90 -23.96
C SER A 157 -0.36 -47.39 -24.63
N THR A 158 0.11 -48.57 -24.25
CA THR A 158 1.15 -49.27 -24.99
C THR A 158 0.56 -49.65 -26.36
N TYR A 159 0.99 -48.97 -27.41
CA TYR A 159 0.72 -49.41 -28.77
C TYR A 159 1.81 -50.42 -29.16
N SER A 160 1.42 -51.67 -29.41
CA SER A 160 2.31 -52.71 -29.92
C SER A 160 1.93 -53.05 -31.36
N ASP A 161 2.76 -52.67 -32.33
CA ASP A 161 2.69 -53.22 -33.70
C ASP A 161 3.59 -54.45 -33.79
N GLY A 162 3.22 -55.52 -33.09
CA GLY A 162 3.74 -56.89 -33.23
C GLY A 162 5.24 -57.16 -33.00
N THR A 163 6.11 -56.15 -32.96
CA THR A 163 7.58 -56.34 -32.99
C THR A 163 8.37 -55.30 -32.19
N GLN A 164 7.82 -54.10 -31.91
CA GLN A 164 8.46 -53.08 -31.07
C GLN A 164 7.42 -52.45 -30.15
N ALA A 165 7.75 -52.34 -28.85
CA ALA A 165 6.93 -51.60 -27.90
C ALA A 165 7.35 -50.11 -27.94
N LEU A 166 6.44 -49.21 -28.33
CA LEU A 166 6.58 -47.78 -28.05
C LEU A 166 6.02 -47.52 -26.65
N THR A 167 6.91 -47.28 -25.69
CA THR A 167 6.54 -46.84 -24.35
C THR A 167 6.25 -45.34 -24.39
N ALA A 168 5.05 -44.93 -23.97
CA ALA A 168 4.75 -43.51 -23.81
C ALA A 168 5.70 -42.89 -22.77
N PRO A 169 6.24 -41.68 -23.00
CA PRO A 169 7.13 -41.02 -22.06
C PRO A 169 6.43 -40.83 -20.71
N THR A 170 7.17 -41.08 -19.64
CA THR A 170 6.70 -40.93 -18.27
C THR A 170 6.44 -39.45 -17.95
N ALA A 171 5.57 -39.18 -16.98
CA ALA A 171 5.29 -37.82 -16.51
C ALA A 171 6.57 -37.06 -16.08
N THR A 172 7.62 -37.78 -15.68
CA THR A 172 8.93 -37.21 -15.34
C THR A 172 9.71 -36.76 -16.57
N GLU A 173 9.60 -37.48 -17.69
CA GLU A 173 10.27 -37.16 -18.96
C GLU A 173 9.55 -36.02 -19.71
N ILE A 174 8.26 -35.82 -19.47
CA ILE A 174 7.46 -34.72 -20.05
C ILE A 174 7.70 -33.39 -19.30
N LYS A 175 8.20 -33.44 -18.06
CA LYS A 175 8.45 -32.27 -17.20
C LYS A 175 9.88 -31.70 -17.31
N ALA A 176 10.74 -32.30 -18.14
CA ALA A 176 12.11 -31.84 -18.40
C ALA A 176 12.18 -31.10 -19.74
#